data_AF-A0A2V9N9A4-F1
#
_entry.id   AF-A0A2V9N9A4-F1
#
_cell.length_a   1.000
_cell.length_b   1.000
_cell.length_c   1.000
_cell.angle_alpha   90.00
_cell.angle_beta   90.00
_cell.angle_gamma   90.00
#
_symmetry.space_group_name_H-M   'P 1'
#
loop_
_entity.id
_entity.type
_entity.pdbx_description
1 polymer ?
#
loop_
_entity_poly.entity_id
_entity_poly.type
_entity_poly.pdbx_seq_one_letter_code
_entity_poly.pdbx_strand_id
1 'polypeptide(L)'
;MLKTRFSRVQAMVCTIALLTVLCGCEVERRRSDADLGLNPQQASGRHVYDQYCDRCHAPYSSKKRQGPSLKGAFKRQYFSASGLPANDDRARDIIRMGRNKMDGFSNVLTDEQINDLLAYLHTL
;
A
#
# COMPACT_ATOMS: atom_id res chain seq x y z
N MET A 1 -25.79 51.18 -3.01
CA MET A 1 -26.17 49.75 -2.95
C MET A 1 -25.13 48.77 -3.54
N LEU A 2 -24.14 49.21 -4.33
CA LEU A 2 -23.14 48.32 -4.95
C LEU A 2 -21.99 47.90 -4.00
N LYS A 3 -21.53 48.80 -3.11
CA LYS A 3 -20.47 48.53 -2.11
C LYS A 3 -20.82 47.42 -1.11
N THR A 4 -22.08 47.34 -0.68
CA THR A 4 -22.55 46.29 0.25
C THR A 4 -22.67 44.92 -0.40
N ARG A 5 -22.91 44.86 -1.72
CA ARG A 5 -22.90 43.59 -2.48
C ARG A 5 -21.46 43.09 -2.68
N PHE A 6 -20.51 43.97 -2.98
CA PHE A 6 -19.08 43.64 -3.07
C PHE A 6 -18.50 43.12 -1.75
N SER A 7 -18.83 43.78 -0.63
CA SER A 7 -18.40 43.35 0.71
C SER A 7 -18.98 41.99 1.13
N ARG A 8 -20.22 41.69 0.74
CA ARG A 8 -20.85 40.38 0.97
C ARG A 8 -20.26 39.27 0.11
N VAL A 9 -19.97 39.55 -1.16
CA VAL A 9 -19.29 38.59 -2.07
C VAL A 9 -17.88 38.29 -1.57
N GLN A 10 -17.13 39.31 -1.14
CA GLN A 10 -15.78 39.14 -0.60
C GLN A 10 -15.79 38.38 0.74
N ALA A 11 -16.73 38.68 1.64
CA ALA A 11 -16.90 37.93 2.88
C ALA A 11 -17.26 36.45 2.61
N MET A 12 -18.10 36.18 1.61
CA MET A 12 -18.51 34.82 1.21
C MET A 12 -17.36 34.03 0.57
N VAL A 13 -16.55 34.67 -0.27
CA VAL A 13 -15.33 34.06 -0.85
C VAL A 13 -14.31 33.73 0.25
N CYS A 14 -14.12 34.63 1.22
CA CYS A 14 -13.22 34.37 2.37
C CYS A 14 -13.72 33.24 3.27
N THR A 15 -15.03 33.09 3.47
CA THR A 15 -15.59 31.98 4.27
C THR A 15 -15.49 30.64 3.55
N ILE A 16 -15.72 30.60 2.23
CA ILE A 16 -15.54 29.39 1.43
C ILE A 16 -14.07 28.97 1.42
N ALA A 17 -13.13 29.91 1.26
CA ALA A 17 -11.70 29.65 1.31
C ALA A 17 -11.25 29.11 2.68
N LEU A 18 -11.79 29.65 3.79
CA LEU A 18 -11.52 29.11 5.14
C LEU A 18 -12.07 27.69 5.32
N LEU A 19 -13.25 27.39 4.79
CA LEU A 19 -13.87 26.06 4.90
C LEU A 19 -13.12 24.99 4.08
N THR A 20 -12.50 25.34 2.96
CA THR A 20 -11.67 24.40 2.18
C THR A 20 -10.39 23.97 2.89
N VAL A 21 -9.84 24.79 3.80
CA VAL A 21 -8.62 24.45 4.57
C VAL A 21 -8.91 23.40 5.65
N LEU A 22 -10.14 23.39 6.20
CA LEU A 22 -10.55 22.44 7.25
C LEU A 22 -10.98 21.06 6.72
N CYS A 23 -11.17 20.94 5.40
CA CYS A 23 -11.50 19.67 4.73
C CYS A 23 -10.29 19.10 3.96
N GLY A 24 -9.06 19.46 4.37
CA GLY A 24 -7.87 18.78 3.91
C GLY A 24 -7.90 17.33 4.39
N CYS A 25 -8.38 16.41 3.55
CA CYS A 25 -8.13 15.00 3.75
C CYS A 25 -6.62 14.84 3.92
N GLU A 26 -6.20 14.29 5.06
CA GLU A 26 -4.81 13.95 5.34
C GLU A 26 -4.41 12.84 4.36
N VAL A 27 -4.04 13.23 3.14
CA VAL A 27 -3.46 12.35 2.14
C VAL A 27 -2.07 12.04 2.65
N GLU A 28 -1.97 10.99 3.47
CA GLU A 28 -0.67 10.54 3.94
C GLU A 28 0.14 10.09 2.72
N ARG A 29 1.12 10.93 2.35
CA ARG A 29 1.95 10.72 1.18
C ARG A 29 2.66 9.39 1.35
N ARG A 30 2.39 8.44 0.44
CA ARG A 30 3.09 7.16 0.43
C ARG A 30 4.59 7.42 0.28
N ARG A 31 5.38 6.83 1.17
CA ARG A 31 6.85 6.98 1.19
C ARG A 31 7.44 6.61 -0.16
N SER A 32 8.41 7.40 -0.64
CA SER A 32 9.16 7.08 -1.84
C SER A 32 10.10 5.91 -1.61
N ASP A 33 10.60 5.30 -2.69
CA ASP A 33 11.55 4.18 -2.58
C ASP A 33 12.86 4.63 -1.91
N ALA A 34 13.26 5.90 -2.09
CA ALA A 34 14.38 6.52 -1.41
C ALA A 34 14.14 6.68 0.10
N ASP A 35 12.94 7.12 0.52
CA ASP A 35 12.58 7.23 1.94
C ASP A 35 12.57 5.85 2.64
N LEU A 36 12.33 4.80 1.87
CA LEU A 36 12.34 3.42 2.33
C LEU A 36 13.72 2.75 2.24
N GLY A 37 14.71 3.41 1.62
CA GLY A 37 16.05 2.87 1.41
C GLY A 37 16.08 1.62 0.53
N LEU A 38 15.14 1.51 -0.42
CA LEU A 38 15.04 0.33 -1.28
C LEU A 38 16.18 0.32 -2.30
N ASN A 39 16.80 -0.83 -2.48
CA ASN A 39 17.67 -1.08 -3.63
C ASN A 39 16.81 -1.26 -4.92
N PRO A 40 17.42 -1.29 -6.11
CA PRO A 40 16.67 -1.41 -7.38
C PRO A 40 15.76 -2.65 -7.47
N GLN A 41 16.18 -3.78 -6.89
CA GLN A 41 15.41 -5.01 -6.89
C GLN A 41 14.16 -4.88 -6.00
N GLN A 42 14.33 -4.34 -4.79
CA GLN A 42 13.24 -4.10 -3.86
C GLN A 42 12.26 -3.04 -4.38
N ALA A 43 12.76 -2.01 -5.07
CA ALA A 43 11.90 -1.02 -5.73
C ALA A 43 11.05 -1.67 -6.85
N SER A 44 11.66 -2.53 -7.66
CA SER A 44 10.95 -3.32 -8.68
C SER A 44 9.88 -4.22 -8.05
N GLY A 45 10.22 -4.88 -6.95
CA GLY A 45 9.27 -5.68 -6.16
C GLY A 45 8.13 -4.86 -5.55
N ARG A 46 8.42 -3.64 -5.10
CA ARG A 46 7.41 -2.71 -4.60
C ARG A 46 6.45 -2.31 -5.71
N HIS A 47 6.91 -2.08 -6.94
CA HIS A 47 6.02 -1.80 -8.07
C HIS A 47 5.06 -2.97 -8.35
N VAL A 48 5.56 -4.22 -8.30
CA VAL A 48 4.69 -5.42 -8.40
C VAL A 48 3.68 -5.45 -7.26
N TYR A 49 4.12 -5.21 -6.02
CA TYR A 49 3.24 -5.16 -4.85
C TYR A 49 2.14 -4.12 -5.01
N ASP A 50 2.48 -2.93 -5.47
CA ASP A 50 1.57 -1.79 -5.62
C ASP A 50 0.46 -2.10 -6.62
N GLN A 51 0.82 -2.77 -7.71
CA GLN A 51 -0.09 -3.12 -8.78
C GLN A 51 -1.05 -4.26 -8.40
N TYR A 52 -0.55 -5.29 -7.72
CA TYR A 52 -1.28 -6.55 -7.54
C TYR A 52 -1.70 -6.85 -6.10
N CYS A 53 -0.96 -6.36 -5.11
CA CYS A 53 -1.09 -6.82 -3.72
C CYS A 53 -1.67 -5.74 -2.79
N ASP A 54 -1.31 -4.47 -2.98
CA ASP A 54 -1.63 -3.39 -2.02
C ASP A 54 -3.13 -3.29 -1.76
N ARG A 55 -3.98 -3.43 -2.79
CA ARG A 55 -5.46 -3.38 -2.63
C ARG A 55 -5.99 -4.30 -1.53
N CYS A 56 -5.37 -5.46 -1.34
CA CYS A 56 -5.81 -6.47 -0.37
C CYS A 56 -4.93 -6.54 0.87
N HIS A 57 -3.67 -6.11 0.80
CA HIS A 57 -2.70 -6.24 1.88
C HIS A 57 -2.11 -4.89 2.25
N ALA A 58 -2.12 -4.55 3.54
CA ALA A 58 -1.45 -3.36 4.02
C ALA A 58 0.05 -3.65 4.25
N PRO A 59 0.98 -2.88 3.64
CA PRO A 59 2.42 -3.15 3.80
C PRO A 59 2.97 -2.65 5.14
N TYR A 60 2.48 -1.52 5.65
CA TYR A 60 3.10 -0.84 6.82
C TYR A 60 2.17 -0.70 8.04
N SER A 61 0.90 -1.06 7.90
CA SER A 61 -0.11 -0.97 8.96
C SER A 61 -0.49 -2.36 9.46
N SER A 62 -0.69 -2.53 10.76
CA SER A 62 -1.22 -3.76 11.36
C SER A 62 -2.71 -3.98 11.05
N LYS A 63 -3.41 -2.95 10.55
CA LYS A 63 -4.81 -3.04 10.16
C LYS A 63 -4.97 -3.97 8.96
N LYS A 64 -5.83 -4.97 9.09
CA LYS A 64 -6.20 -5.87 7.98
C LYS A 64 -7.04 -5.10 6.95
N ARG A 65 -6.89 -5.47 5.68
CA ARG A 65 -7.81 -5.06 4.60
C ARG A 65 -8.65 -6.30 4.25
N GLN A 66 -8.79 -6.63 2.97
CA GLN A 66 -9.40 -7.89 2.54
C GLN A 66 -8.52 -9.10 2.92
N GLY A 67 -7.20 -8.92 2.86
CA GLY A 67 -6.20 -9.88 3.33
C GLY A 67 -5.56 -9.46 4.66
N PRO A 68 -4.74 -10.36 5.25
CA PRO A 68 -3.92 -10.02 6.41
C PRO A 68 -2.95 -8.88 6.10
N SER A 69 -2.58 -8.12 7.14
CA SER A 69 -1.45 -7.20 7.06
C SER A 69 -0.15 -7.97 6.77
N LEU A 70 0.68 -7.42 5.90
CA LEU A 70 2.00 -7.97 5.58
C LEU A 70 3.14 -7.23 6.29
N LYS A 71 2.82 -6.28 7.17
CA LYS A 71 3.80 -5.62 8.02
C LYS A 71 4.57 -6.67 8.85
N GLY A 72 5.88 -6.72 8.66
CA GLY A 72 6.76 -7.68 9.30
C GLY A 72 6.38 -9.14 9.05
N ALA A 73 5.84 -9.47 7.87
CA ALA A 73 5.44 -10.85 7.55
C ALA A 73 6.59 -11.85 7.73
N PHE A 74 7.79 -11.49 7.27
CA PHE A 74 9.01 -12.30 7.37
C PHE A 74 9.79 -12.10 8.68
N LYS A 75 9.34 -11.21 9.57
CA LYS A 75 9.92 -11.04 10.92
C LYS A 75 9.38 -12.04 11.94
N ARG A 76 8.42 -12.88 11.52
CA ARG A 76 7.78 -13.91 12.35
C ARG A 76 8.23 -15.27 11.86
N GLN A 77 8.13 -16.30 12.70
CA GLN A 77 8.43 -17.67 12.28
C GLN A 77 7.37 -18.25 11.34
N TYR A 78 6.11 -17.79 11.46
CA TYR A 78 4.97 -18.31 10.70
C TYR A 78 4.08 -17.18 10.16
N PHE A 79 3.50 -17.39 8.97
CA PHE A 79 2.51 -16.49 8.40
C PHE A 79 1.21 -16.56 9.19
N SER A 80 0.71 -15.42 9.66
CA SER A 80 -0.40 -15.33 10.61
C SER A 80 -1.74 -15.89 10.10
N ALA A 81 -1.95 -15.92 8.78
CA ALA A 81 -3.20 -16.40 8.19
C ALA A 81 -3.17 -17.89 7.82
N SER A 82 -2.01 -18.46 7.50
CA SER A 82 -1.89 -19.84 7.03
C SER A 82 -1.26 -20.78 8.04
N GLY A 83 -0.52 -20.27 9.03
CA GLY A 83 0.29 -21.07 9.95
C GLY A 83 1.53 -21.71 9.30
N LEU A 84 1.78 -21.45 8.01
CA LEU A 84 2.96 -21.96 7.30
C LEU A 84 4.22 -21.18 7.70
N PRO A 85 5.41 -21.80 7.62
CA PRO A 85 6.67 -21.10 7.83
C PRO A 85 6.77 -19.82 6.99
N ALA A 86 7.22 -18.73 7.59
CA ALA A 86 7.39 -17.45 6.91
C ALA A 86 8.73 -17.40 6.17
N ASN A 87 8.83 -18.15 5.08
CA ASN A 87 10.01 -18.23 4.22
C ASN A 87 9.63 -18.11 2.73
N ASP A 88 10.65 -17.96 1.89
CA ASP A 88 10.50 -17.66 0.47
C ASP A 88 9.77 -18.76 -0.29
N ASP A 89 10.07 -20.02 0.01
CA ASP A 89 9.43 -21.17 -0.65
C ASP A 89 7.92 -21.17 -0.40
N ARG A 90 7.51 -20.95 0.86
CA ARG A 90 6.08 -20.93 1.20
C ARG A 90 5.41 -19.67 0.67
N ALA A 91 6.07 -18.52 0.71
CA ALA A 91 5.54 -17.28 0.14
C ALA A 91 5.35 -17.39 -1.37
N ARG A 92 6.36 -17.91 -2.09
CA ARG A 92 6.31 -18.15 -3.54
C ARG A 92 5.14 -19.05 -3.90
N ASP A 93 4.98 -20.16 -3.19
CA ASP A 93 3.87 -21.10 -3.43
C ASP A 93 2.51 -20.41 -3.26
N ILE A 94 2.33 -19.63 -2.20
CA ILE A 94 1.09 -18.87 -1.95
C ILE A 94 0.85 -17.84 -3.06
N ILE A 95 1.88 -17.12 -3.51
CA ILE A 95 1.76 -16.12 -4.57
C ILE A 95 1.40 -16.78 -5.92
N ARG A 96 2.05 -17.90 -6.26
CA ARG A 96 1.81 -18.58 -7.54
C ARG A 96 0.44 -19.25 -7.59
N MET A 97 0.11 -20.02 -6.56
CA MET A 97 -1.08 -20.88 -6.56
C MET A 97 -2.30 -20.23 -5.92
N GLY A 98 -2.12 -19.10 -5.22
CA GLY A 98 -3.16 -18.52 -4.39
C GLY A 98 -3.41 -19.35 -3.13
N ARG A 99 -4.25 -18.82 -2.24
CA ARG A 99 -4.72 -19.54 -1.05
C ARG A 99 -6.02 -18.94 -0.55
N ASN A 100 -7.00 -19.79 -0.24
CA ASN A 100 -8.34 -19.37 0.19
C ASN A 100 -8.99 -18.42 -0.83
N LYS A 101 -9.16 -17.14 -0.47
CA LYS A 101 -9.73 -16.09 -1.32
C LYS A 101 -8.68 -15.23 -2.01
N MET A 102 -7.38 -15.55 -1.86
CA MET A 102 -6.30 -14.90 -2.58
C MET A 102 -6.08 -15.63 -3.90
N ASP A 103 -6.20 -14.91 -5.01
CA ASP A 103 -5.94 -15.42 -6.36
C ASP A 103 -4.48 -15.85 -6.53
N GLY A 104 -4.25 -16.82 -7.42
CA GLY A 104 -2.92 -17.23 -7.84
C GLY A 104 -2.41 -16.40 -9.01
N PHE A 105 -1.11 -16.09 -9.01
CA PHE A 105 -0.48 -15.20 -9.99
C PHE A 105 0.47 -15.93 -10.96
N SER A 106 0.46 -17.26 -11.02
CA SER A 106 1.36 -18.03 -11.90
C SER A 106 1.24 -17.70 -13.39
N ASN A 107 0.07 -17.24 -13.85
CA ASN A 107 -0.17 -16.85 -15.24
C ASN A 107 0.01 -15.34 -15.48
N VAL A 108 0.37 -14.57 -14.44
CA VAL A 108 0.43 -13.10 -14.47
C VAL A 108 1.83 -12.59 -14.17
N LEU A 109 2.51 -13.20 -13.20
CA LEU A 109 3.85 -12.80 -12.77
C LEU A 109 4.89 -13.80 -13.25
N THR A 110 5.98 -13.27 -13.79
CA THR A 110 7.19 -14.04 -14.10
C THR A 110 7.93 -14.43 -12.82
N ASP A 111 8.83 -15.40 -12.93
CA ASP A 111 9.66 -15.84 -11.80
C ASP A 111 10.54 -14.72 -11.24
N GLU A 112 11.07 -13.86 -12.13
CA GLU A 112 11.86 -12.68 -11.76
C GLU A 112 11.02 -11.67 -10.98
N GLN A 113 9.81 -11.34 -11.45
CA GLN A 113 8.89 -10.45 -10.72
C GLN A 113 8.51 -11.00 -9.34
N ILE A 114 8.37 -12.32 -9.21
CA ILE A 114 8.12 -12.94 -7.91
C ILE A 114 9.36 -12.84 -7.01
N ASN A 115 10.57 -13.02 -7.55
CA ASN A 115 11.81 -12.84 -6.78
C ASN A 115 11.94 -11.42 -6.24
N ASP A 116 11.69 -10.42 -7.09
CA ASP A 116 11.74 -9.02 -6.71
C ASP A 116 10.67 -8.68 -5.67
N LEU A 117 9.44 -9.19 -5.87
CA LEU A 117 8.36 -9.06 -4.90
C LEU A 117 8.77 -9.62 -3.54
N LEU A 118 9.36 -10.82 -3.48
CA LEU A 118 9.85 -11.40 -2.23
C LEU A 118 10.93 -10.53 -1.59
N ALA A 119 11.88 -10.02 -2.36
CA ALA A 119 12.92 -9.11 -1.87
C ALA A 119 12.31 -7.86 -1.22
N TYR A 120 11.25 -7.29 -1.81
CA TYR A 120 10.50 -6.19 -1.20
C TYR A 120 9.75 -6.60 0.07
N LEU A 121 9.07 -7.74 0.08
CA LEU A 121 8.31 -8.22 1.24
C LEU A 121 9.21 -8.43 2.48
N HIS A 122 10.49 -8.76 2.30
CA HIS A 122 11.49 -8.83 3.38
C HIS A 122 11.80 -7.48 4.03
N THR A 123 11.49 -6.37 3.36
CA THR A 123 11.68 -5.02 3.93
C THR A 123 10.56 -4.59 4.87
N LEU A 124 9.42 -5.29 4.85
CA LEU A 124 8.17 -4.89 5.53
C LEU A 124 8.17 -5.10 7.05
#